data_AF-A0A842VYR9-F1
#
_entry.id   AF-A0A842VYR9-F1
#
_cell.length_a   1.000
_cell.length_b   1.000
_cell.length_c   1.000
_cell.angle_alpha   90.00
_cell.angle_beta   90.00
_cell.angle_gamma   90.00
#
_symmetry.space_group_name_H-M   'P 1'
#
loop_
_entity.id
_entity.type
_entity.pdbx_description
1 polymer ?
#
loop_
_entity_poly.entity_id
_entity_poly.type
_entity_poly.pdbx_seq_one_letter_code
_entity_poly.pdbx_strand_id
1 'polypeptide(L)'
;MAATHIHVIINVIIWYFLFFIVNMLKIDTIIIGLNNAVNGLYFILGGFIFDIDHIFYYVLTTKPLNFANIKQRMEVDFEEENPHPYIFHSIEFIILSLVISSTNDDIVFQLLISGWILHMITDSIYYIRHYKSFRPWVPYFSLAYLIYTSSFHNNEVQK
;
A
#
# COMPACT_ATOMS: atom_id res chain seq x y z
N MET A 1 -11.25 16.66 6.34
CA MET A 1 -10.65 17.67 5.43
C MET A 1 -9.11 17.70 5.35
N ALA A 2 -8.33 17.47 6.42
CA ALA A 2 -6.85 17.53 6.34
C ALA A 2 -6.14 16.16 6.26
N ALA A 3 -6.82 15.06 6.60
CA ALA A 3 -6.16 13.77 6.85
C ALA A 3 -5.53 13.12 5.61
N THR A 4 -6.17 13.16 4.44
CA THR A 4 -5.72 12.46 3.22
C THR A 4 -4.56 13.17 2.50
N HIS A 5 -4.62 14.49 2.33
CA HIS A 5 -3.50 15.24 1.75
C HIS A 5 -2.27 15.25 2.66
N ILE A 6 -2.49 15.39 3.98
CA ILE A 6 -1.41 15.25 4.97
C ILE A 6 -0.86 13.83 4.94
N HIS A 7 -1.68 12.80 4.76
CA HIS A 7 -1.21 11.42 4.66
C HIS A 7 -0.31 11.20 3.44
N VAL A 8 -0.70 11.64 2.24
CA VAL A 8 0.14 11.54 1.04
C VAL A 8 1.45 12.31 1.22
N ILE A 9 1.40 13.52 1.79
CA ILE A 9 2.60 14.33 2.04
C ILE A 9 3.51 13.67 3.10
N ILE A 10 2.93 13.16 4.18
CA ILE A 10 3.67 12.42 5.22
C ILE A 10 4.30 11.17 4.63
N ASN A 11 3.58 10.43 3.78
CA ASN A 11 4.12 9.26 3.11
C ASN A 11 5.31 9.67 2.25
N VAL A 12 5.18 10.66 1.37
CA VAL A 12 6.30 11.17 0.56
C VAL A 12 7.50 11.62 1.43
N ILE A 13 7.27 12.30 2.55
CA ILE A 13 8.34 12.73 3.47
C ILE A 13 9.02 11.52 4.14
N ILE A 14 8.24 10.57 4.66
CA ILE A 14 8.75 9.33 5.25
C ILE A 14 9.52 8.52 4.21
N TRP A 15 8.99 8.45 2.98
CA TRP A 15 9.61 7.77 1.84
C TRP A 15 10.97 8.36 1.53
N TYR A 16 11.06 9.69 1.44
CA TYR A 16 12.31 10.39 1.18
C TYR A 16 13.32 10.24 2.34
N PHE A 17 12.85 10.26 3.58
CA PHE A 17 13.69 10.10 4.77
C PHE A 17 14.25 8.69 4.93
N LEU A 18 13.41 7.65 4.77
CA LEU A 18 13.85 6.24 4.83
C LEU A 18 14.81 5.92 3.70
N PHE A 19 14.52 6.44 2.50
CA PHE A 19 15.43 6.38 1.37
C PHE A 19 16.79 7.01 1.71
N PHE A 20 16.82 8.18 2.35
CA PHE A 20 18.06 8.84 2.76
C PHE A 20 18.86 8.01 3.78
N ILE A 21 18.20 7.38 4.77
CA ILE A 21 18.86 6.50 5.76
C ILE A 21 19.51 5.29 5.07
N VAL A 22 18.79 4.59 4.20
CA VAL A 22 19.31 3.40 3.50
C VAL A 22 20.56 3.73 2.68
N ASN A 23 20.63 4.95 2.15
CA ASN A 23 21.72 5.40 1.29
C ASN A 23 22.88 6.07 2.03
N MET A 24 22.64 6.70 3.18
CA MET A 24 23.72 7.20 4.08
C MET A 24 24.62 6.07 4.59
N LEU A 25 24.15 4.83 4.61
CA LEU A 25 24.93 3.65 4.99
C LEU A 25 25.90 3.16 3.90
N LYS A 26 25.89 3.75 2.69
CA LYS A 26 26.80 3.42 1.57
C LYS A 26 27.73 4.60 1.29
N ILE A 27 29.05 4.41 1.48
CA ILE A 27 30.04 5.49 1.69
C ILE A 27 30.53 6.25 0.42
N ASP A 28 30.31 5.80 -0.82
CA ASP A 28 31.00 6.42 -1.98
C ASP A 28 30.19 7.52 -2.73
N THR A 29 30.35 8.79 -2.35
CA THR A 29 29.21 9.74 -2.28
C THR A 29 28.89 10.66 -3.49
N ILE A 30 29.29 10.37 -4.74
CA ILE A 30 28.88 11.24 -5.89
C ILE A 30 28.24 10.47 -7.05
N ILE A 31 28.85 9.37 -7.49
CA ILE A 31 28.23 8.46 -8.47
C ILE A 31 27.09 7.66 -7.82
N ILE A 32 27.23 7.33 -6.53
CA ILE A 32 26.14 6.77 -5.73
C ILE A 32 25.00 7.80 -5.59
N GLY A 33 25.24 9.11 -5.56
CA GLY A 33 24.18 10.13 -5.45
C GLY A 33 23.14 10.10 -6.59
N LEU A 34 23.59 9.86 -7.84
CA LEU A 34 22.69 9.75 -9.00
C LEU A 34 21.95 8.41 -9.02
N ASN A 35 22.67 7.31 -8.74
CA ASN A 35 22.08 5.98 -8.58
C ASN A 35 21.08 5.95 -7.43
N ASN A 36 21.35 6.71 -6.37
CA ASN A 36 20.45 6.90 -5.25
C ASN A 36 19.18 7.58 -5.72
N ALA A 37 19.23 8.74 -6.38
CA ALA A 37 18.02 9.41 -6.84
C ALA A 37 17.13 8.50 -7.71
N VAL A 38 17.73 7.71 -8.59
CA VAL A 38 17.03 6.71 -9.42
C VAL A 38 16.45 5.56 -8.57
N ASN A 39 17.22 5.02 -7.63
CA ASN A 39 16.74 3.99 -6.70
C ASN A 39 15.62 4.52 -5.79
N GLY A 40 15.66 5.81 -5.42
CA GLY A 40 14.63 6.48 -4.64
C GLY A 40 13.36 6.69 -5.44
N LEU A 41 13.49 6.98 -6.73
CA LEU A 41 12.35 6.97 -7.64
C LEU A 41 11.72 5.58 -7.73
N TYR A 42 12.52 4.51 -7.89
CA TYR A 42 12.00 3.14 -7.89
C TYR A 42 11.34 2.77 -6.57
N PHE A 43 11.89 3.22 -5.45
CA PHE A 43 11.31 3.00 -4.13
C PHE A 43 9.92 3.66 -3.98
N ILE A 44 9.80 4.92 -4.44
CA ILE A 44 8.53 5.67 -4.45
C ILE A 44 7.52 5.02 -5.41
N LEU A 45 7.95 4.69 -6.62
CA LEU A 45 7.12 4.03 -7.63
C LEU A 45 6.63 2.67 -7.14
N GLY A 46 7.48 1.93 -6.42
CA GLY A 46 7.14 0.68 -5.77
C GLY A 46 5.96 0.86 -4.82
N GLY A 47 6.02 1.83 -3.90
CA GLY A 47 4.90 2.14 -2.99
C GLY A 47 3.60 2.45 -3.75
N PHE A 48 3.67 3.30 -4.79
CA PHE A 48 2.51 3.61 -5.64
C PHE A 48 1.91 2.39 -6.36
N ILE A 49 2.73 1.40 -6.74
CA ILE A 49 2.25 0.17 -7.37
C ILE A 49 1.35 -0.61 -6.40
N PHE A 50 1.71 -0.68 -5.11
CA PHE A 50 0.89 -1.36 -4.11
C PHE A 50 -0.41 -0.60 -3.83
N ASP A 51 -0.37 0.73 -3.82
CA ASP A 51 -1.54 1.60 -3.60
C ASP A 51 -2.57 1.62 -4.76
N ILE A 52 -2.24 1.13 -5.95
CA ILE A 52 -3.11 1.30 -7.13
C ILE A 52 -4.45 0.54 -6.99
N ASP A 53 -4.49 -0.52 -6.19
CA ASP A 53 -5.73 -1.27 -5.96
C ASP A 53 -6.77 -0.46 -5.17
N HIS A 54 -6.33 0.48 -4.32
CA HIS A 54 -7.20 1.45 -3.65
C HIS A 54 -7.84 2.38 -4.69
N ILE A 55 -7.03 2.89 -5.63
CA ILE A 55 -7.50 3.74 -6.71
C ILE A 55 -8.54 3.01 -7.55
N PHE A 56 -8.27 1.76 -7.95
CA PHE A 56 -9.22 0.95 -8.71
C PHE A 56 -10.51 0.71 -7.93
N TYR A 57 -10.43 0.37 -6.65
CA TYR A 57 -11.60 0.19 -5.80
C TYR A 57 -12.51 1.43 -5.82
N TYR A 58 -11.97 2.63 -5.57
CA TYR A 58 -12.78 3.84 -5.56
C TYR A 58 -13.32 4.23 -6.94
N VAL A 59 -12.56 4.03 -8.01
CA VAL A 59 -13.02 4.30 -9.38
C VAL A 59 -14.19 3.38 -9.77
N LEU A 60 -14.17 2.13 -9.33
CA LEU A 60 -15.20 1.14 -9.64
C LEU A 60 -16.44 1.32 -8.78
N THR A 61 -16.28 1.58 -7.49
CA THR A 61 -17.39 1.62 -6.51
C THR A 61 -18.07 2.97 -6.39
N THR A 62 -17.40 4.07 -6.74
CA THR A 62 -17.98 5.41 -6.67
C THR A 62 -18.68 5.79 -7.97
N LYS A 63 -20.00 6.03 -7.91
CA LYS A 63 -20.80 6.58 -9.01
C LYS A 63 -21.71 7.72 -8.51
N PRO A 64 -21.85 8.83 -9.27
CA PRO A 64 -21.11 9.17 -10.48
C PRO A 64 -19.62 9.42 -10.20
N LEU A 65 -18.77 9.14 -11.18
CA LEU A 65 -17.31 9.25 -11.05
C LEU A 65 -16.90 10.72 -11.08
N ASN A 66 -16.63 11.29 -9.90
CA ASN A 66 -15.99 12.59 -9.76
C ASN A 66 -15.17 12.61 -8.47
N PHE A 67 -14.21 13.54 -8.39
CA PHE A 67 -13.28 13.62 -7.26
C PHE A 67 -13.99 13.87 -5.93
N ALA A 68 -15.05 14.67 -5.90
CA ALA A 68 -15.78 14.97 -4.66
C ALA A 68 -16.45 13.71 -4.09
N ASN A 69 -17.09 12.90 -4.94
CA ASN A 69 -17.73 11.65 -4.53
C ASN A 69 -16.71 10.59 -4.12
N ILE A 70 -15.56 10.51 -4.80
CA ILE A 70 -14.48 9.59 -4.41
C ILE A 70 -13.99 9.97 -3.03
N LYS A 71 -13.70 11.26 -2.81
CA LYS A 71 -13.27 11.77 -1.51
C LYS A 71 -14.30 11.49 -0.43
N GLN A 72 -15.58 11.75 -0.68
CA GLN A 72 -16.65 11.48 0.28
C GLN A 72 -16.71 9.99 0.62
N ARG A 73 -16.59 9.10 -0.38
CA ARG A 73 -16.57 7.66 -0.15
C ARG A 73 -15.36 7.21 0.67
N MET A 74 -14.18 7.78 0.38
CA MET A 74 -12.98 7.54 1.19
C MET A 74 -13.18 7.95 2.65
N GLU A 75 -13.78 9.13 2.89
CA GLU A 75 -14.05 9.61 4.25
C GLU A 75 -15.05 8.69 4.98
N VAL A 76 -16.10 8.22 4.31
CA VAL A 76 -17.07 7.26 4.88
C VAL A 76 -16.44 5.90 5.20
N ASP A 77 -15.73 5.29 4.23
CA ASP A 77 -15.10 3.99 4.44
C ASP A 77 -14.09 4.03 5.60
N PHE A 78 -13.46 5.18 5.79
CA PHE A 78 -12.52 5.42 6.87
C PHE A 78 -13.20 5.56 8.25
N GLU A 79 -14.29 6.34 8.31
CA GLU A 79 -15.10 6.54 9.52
C GLU A 79 -15.82 5.25 9.96
N GLU A 80 -16.25 4.42 9.01
CA GLU A 80 -16.94 3.16 9.28
C GLU A 80 -16.00 2.01 9.65
N GLU A 81 -14.68 2.26 9.71
CA GLU A 81 -13.65 1.24 9.88
C GLU A 81 -13.87 0.03 8.96
N ASN A 82 -14.22 0.29 7.69
CA ASN A 82 -14.61 -0.73 6.73
C ASN A 82 -13.43 -1.05 5.78
N PRO A 83 -12.46 -1.87 6.19
CA PRO A 83 -11.33 -2.26 5.36
C PRO A 83 -11.79 -3.07 4.15
N HIS A 84 -11.23 -2.75 2.99
CA HIS A 84 -11.54 -3.45 1.75
C HIS A 84 -10.46 -4.48 1.43
N PRO A 85 -10.82 -5.55 0.71
CA PRO A 85 -9.86 -6.49 0.18
C PRO A 85 -9.00 -5.82 -0.91
N TYR A 86 -7.75 -5.56 -0.57
CA TYR A 86 -6.77 -4.99 -1.48
C TYR A 86 -5.78 -6.09 -1.91
N ILE A 87 -5.87 -6.51 -3.17
CA ILE A 87 -5.14 -7.68 -3.69
C ILE A 87 -3.64 -7.54 -3.50
N PHE A 88 -3.09 -6.34 -3.69
CA PHE A 88 -1.65 -6.11 -3.60
C PHE A 88 -1.12 -6.10 -2.17
N HIS A 89 -2.04 -6.06 -1.21
CA HIS A 89 -1.74 -6.11 0.22
C HIS A 89 -1.91 -7.50 0.82
N SER A 90 -2.24 -8.48 -0.02
CA SER A 90 -2.38 -9.86 0.40
C SER A 90 -1.01 -10.55 0.54
N ILE A 91 -0.90 -11.47 1.50
CA ILE A 91 0.28 -12.32 1.69
C ILE A 91 0.60 -13.14 0.45
N GLU A 92 -0.42 -13.54 -0.31
CA GLU A 92 -0.28 -14.25 -1.58
C GLU A 92 0.44 -13.38 -2.61
N PHE A 93 0.08 -12.10 -2.73
CA PHE A 93 0.73 -11.18 -3.65
C PHE A 93 2.15 -10.82 -3.19
N ILE A 94 2.41 -10.80 -1.89
CA ILE A 94 3.76 -10.61 -1.33
C ILE A 94 4.66 -11.79 -1.71
N ILE A 95 4.18 -13.03 -1.53
CA ILE A 95 4.93 -14.22 -1.92
C ILE A 95 5.19 -14.22 -3.43
N LEU A 96 4.19 -13.87 -4.24
CA LEU A 96 4.36 -13.74 -5.69
C LEU A 96 5.43 -12.67 -6.03
N SER A 97 5.38 -11.53 -5.37
CA SER A 97 6.34 -10.43 -5.56
C SER A 97 7.76 -10.87 -5.19
N LEU A 98 7.93 -11.65 -4.11
CA LEU A 98 9.21 -12.24 -3.72
C LEU A 98 9.74 -13.20 -4.78
N VAL A 99 8.90 -14.08 -5.32
CA VAL A 99 9.30 -15.03 -6.38
C VAL A 99 9.68 -14.30 -7.68
N ILE A 100 8.90 -13.28 -8.07
CA ILE A 100 9.24 -12.46 -9.23
C ILE A 100 10.55 -11.72 -8.98
N SER A 101 10.73 -11.12 -7.80
CA SER A 101 11.94 -10.37 -7.48
C SER A 101 13.20 -11.23 -7.44
N SER A 102 13.11 -12.50 -7.02
CA SER A 102 14.26 -13.40 -6.92
C SER A 102 14.73 -13.97 -8.26
N THR A 103 13.91 -13.81 -9.31
CA THR A 103 14.18 -14.32 -10.66
C THR A 103 14.47 -13.22 -11.68
N ASN A 104 14.46 -11.95 -11.24
CA ASN A 104 14.65 -10.77 -12.08
C ASN A 104 15.79 -9.89 -11.55
N ASP A 105 16.10 -8.82 -12.29
CA ASP A 105 17.19 -7.88 -11.97
C ASP A 105 16.93 -7.09 -10.67
N ASP A 106 18.01 -6.54 -10.10
CA ASP A 106 18.01 -5.76 -8.85
C ASP A 106 16.96 -4.62 -8.82
N ILE A 107 16.62 -4.06 -9.98
CA ILE A 107 15.60 -3.00 -10.11
C ILE A 107 14.21 -3.53 -9.75
N VAL A 108 13.85 -4.73 -10.21
CA VAL A 108 12.55 -5.35 -9.92
C VAL A 108 12.45 -5.69 -8.44
N PHE A 109 13.54 -6.15 -7.83
CA PHE A 109 13.61 -6.36 -6.39
C PHE A 109 13.40 -5.06 -5.60
N GLN A 110 14.05 -3.96 -6.00
CA GLN A 110 13.86 -2.66 -5.35
C GLN A 110 12.42 -2.16 -5.50
N LEU A 111 11.83 -2.25 -6.70
CA LEU A 111 10.44 -1.84 -6.95
C LEU A 111 9.46 -2.63 -6.09
N LEU A 112 9.53 -3.96 -6.12
CA LEU A 112 8.51 -4.81 -5.51
C LEU A 112 8.71 -4.95 -4.00
N ILE A 113 9.92 -5.28 -3.53
CA ILE A 113 10.13 -5.60 -2.11
C ILE A 113 10.31 -4.33 -1.29
N SER A 114 11.13 -3.41 -1.78
CA SER A 114 11.40 -2.18 -1.02
C SER A 114 10.16 -1.27 -1.06
N GLY A 115 9.48 -1.19 -2.22
CA GLY A 115 8.18 -0.53 -2.34
C GLY A 115 7.12 -1.12 -1.42
N TRP A 116 7.02 -2.45 -1.34
CA TRP A 116 6.08 -3.11 -0.43
C TRP A 116 6.37 -2.83 1.06
N ILE A 117 7.63 -2.98 1.48
CA ILE A 117 8.01 -2.70 2.88
C ILE A 117 7.63 -1.27 3.26
N LEU A 118 7.93 -0.33 2.36
CA LEU A 118 7.61 1.07 2.57
C LEU A 118 6.11 1.30 2.74
N HIS A 119 5.34 0.73 1.82
CA HIS A 119 3.90 0.78 1.82
C HIS A 119 3.32 0.25 3.14
N MET A 120 3.79 -0.93 3.57
CA MET A 120 3.38 -1.54 4.82
C MET A 120 3.71 -0.69 6.04
N ILE A 121 4.87 -0.01 6.04
CA ILE A 121 5.25 0.92 7.12
C ILE A 121 4.29 2.10 7.16
N THR A 122 3.98 2.70 6.01
CA THR A 122 3.09 3.86 5.95
C THR A 122 1.68 3.52 6.39
N ASP A 123 1.13 2.41 5.91
CA ASP A 123 -0.18 1.91 6.35
C ASP A 123 -0.16 1.62 7.84
N SER A 124 0.84 0.87 8.33
CA SER A 124 0.97 0.54 9.75
C SER A 124 0.97 1.79 10.63
N ILE A 125 1.77 2.80 10.30
CA ILE A 125 1.82 4.06 11.04
C ILE A 125 0.47 4.77 11.02
N TYR A 126 -0.17 4.83 9.86
CA TYR A 126 -1.46 5.48 9.71
C TYR A 126 -2.56 4.79 10.52
N TYR A 127 -2.64 3.47 10.42
CA TYR A 127 -3.62 2.66 11.14
C TYR A 127 -3.43 2.75 12.65
N ILE A 128 -2.20 2.68 13.16
CA ILE A 128 -1.92 2.90 14.59
C ILE A 128 -2.41 4.28 15.02
N ARG A 129 -2.12 5.32 14.22
CA ARG A 129 -2.49 6.68 14.58
C ARG A 129 -3.99 6.91 14.57
N HIS A 130 -4.72 6.27 13.64
CA HIS A 130 -6.14 6.48 13.48
C HIS A 130 -6.98 5.54 14.33
N TYR A 131 -6.82 4.23 14.12
CA TYR A 131 -7.63 3.18 14.77
C TYR A 131 -7.06 2.74 16.12
N LYS A 132 -5.86 3.19 16.49
CA LYS A 132 -5.13 2.75 17.70
C LYS A 132 -4.95 1.22 17.76
N SER A 133 -5.03 0.55 16.61
CA SER A 133 -5.07 -0.90 16.48
C SER A 133 -4.71 -1.31 15.06
N PHE A 134 -4.07 -2.48 14.92
CA PHE A 134 -3.84 -3.15 13.64
C PHE A 134 -4.94 -4.15 13.27
N ARG A 135 -5.83 -4.46 14.22
CA ARG A 135 -6.80 -5.56 14.08
C ARG A 135 -7.75 -5.44 12.89
N PRO A 136 -8.24 -4.25 12.47
CA PRO A 136 -9.18 -4.17 11.36
C PRO A 136 -8.65 -4.82 10.09
N TRP A 137 -7.33 -4.80 9.88
CA TRP A 137 -6.72 -5.19 8.61
C TRP A 137 -6.22 -6.63 8.54
N VAL A 138 -5.91 -7.25 9.68
CA VAL A 138 -5.37 -8.62 9.72
C VAL A 138 -6.22 -9.64 8.95
N PRO A 139 -7.56 -9.61 9.02
CA PRO A 139 -8.39 -10.53 8.24
C PRO A 139 -8.25 -10.33 6.71
N TYR A 140 -7.94 -9.12 6.27
CA TYR A 140 -7.87 -8.74 4.85
C TYR A 140 -6.49 -8.99 4.24
N PHE A 141 -5.53 -9.43 5.04
CA PHE A 141 -4.16 -9.72 4.63
C PHE A 141 -4.01 -11.06 3.89
N SER A 142 -5.06 -11.87 3.81
CA SER A 142 -5.06 -13.10 3.00
C SER A 142 -6.22 -13.07 2.02
N LEU A 143 -5.87 -13.14 0.73
CA LEU A 143 -6.84 -13.27 -0.34
C LEU A 143 -7.61 -14.59 -0.22
N ALA A 144 -6.94 -15.67 0.20
CA ALA A 144 -7.59 -16.95 0.44
C ALA A 144 -8.65 -16.87 1.55
N TYR A 145 -8.35 -16.15 2.65
CA TYR A 145 -9.32 -15.93 3.72
C TYR A 145 -10.54 -15.15 3.24
N LEU A 146 -10.34 -14.11 2.43
CA LEU A 146 -11.41 -13.31 1.83
C LEU A 146 -12.33 -14.11 0.89
N ILE A 147 -11.73 -14.95 0.03
CA ILE A 147 -12.51 -15.83 -0.85
C ILE A 147 -13.30 -16.85 -0.02
N TYR A 148 -12.68 -17.39 1.03
CA TYR A 148 -13.34 -18.33 1.93
C TYR A 148 -14.54 -17.67 2.62
N THR A 149 -14.38 -16.53 3.30
CA THR A 149 -15.47 -15.90 4.07
C THR A 149 -16.63 -15.41 3.19
N SER A 150 -16.34 -14.87 2.01
CA SER A 150 -17.38 -14.46 1.04
C SER A 150 -18.22 -15.63 0.53
N SER A 151 -17.63 -16.83 0.40
CA SER A 151 -18.37 -18.03 -0.01
C SER A 151 -19.37 -18.53 1.04
N PHE A 152 -19.07 -18.34 2.34
CA PHE A 152 -19.99 -18.73 3.42
C PHE A 152 -21.12 -17.74 3.63
N HIS A 153 -20.84 -16.43 3.51
CA HIS A 153 -21.88 -15.42 3.70
C HIS A 153 -23.00 -15.52 2.65
N ASN A 154 -22.65 -15.84 1.41
CA ASN A 154 -23.64 -16.07 0.33
C ASN A 154 -24.52 -17.31 0.57
N ASN A 155 -24.02 -18.31 1.30
CA ASN A 155 -24.79 -19.53 1.60
C ASN A 155 -25.77 -19.36 2.78
N GLU A 156 -25.56 -18.37 3.65
CA GLU A 156 -26.48 -18.06 4.75
C GLU A 156 -27.64 -17.17 4.31
N VAL A 157 -27.41 -16.24 3.38
CA VAL A 157 -28.47 -15.36 2.83
C VAL A 157 -29.45 -16.12 1.93
N GLN A 158 -29.06 -17.30 1.43
CA GLN A 158 -29.90 -18.15 0.57
C GLN A 158 -30.72 -19.20 1.33
N LYS A 159 -30.62 -19.28 2.67
CA LYS A 159 -31.43 -20.17 3.52
C LYS A 159 -32.52 -19.40 4.23
#